data_AF-A0A671V449-F1
#
_entry.id   AF-A0A671V449-F1
#
_cell.length_a   1.000
_cell.length_b   1.000
_cell.length_c   1.000
_cell.angle_alpha   90.00
_cell.angle_beta   90.00
_cell.angle_gamma   90.00
#
_symmetry.space_group_name_H-M   'P 1'
#
loop_
_entity.id
_entity.type
_entity.pdbx_description
1 polymer ?
#
loop_
_entity_poly.entity_id
_entity_poly.type
_entity_poly.pdbx_seq_one_letter_code
_entity_poly.pdbx_strand_id
1 'polypeptide(L)'
;MRNSTAAEPERKQTLNPFLFRINMAATGAGSPSRLVQYVVVRSDLVHKLSWPLGAVITQACHAATAAIHLHYGDPETQRYLAELDSMHKVVLGAPDEAALSSLSENLTQAGVAHKLWIEQPENIPTCLALKPCPKETVQPLLRKFKLFK
;
A
#
# COMPACT_ATOMS: atom_id res chain seq x y z
N MET A 1 -39.17 31.25 -59.61
CA MET A 1 -38.92 30.10 -58.72
C MET A 1 -38.69 30.67 -57.32
N ARG A 2 -39.56 30.33 -56.36
CA ARG A 2 -39.57 30.86 -54.99
C ARG A 2 -38.96 29.82 -54.05
N ASN A 3 -38.15 30.30 -53.10
CA ASN A 3 -37.60 29.55 -51.96
C ASN A 3 -38.71 28.98 -51.06
N SER A 4 -38.48 27.79 -50.49
CA SER A 4 -38.98 27.43 -49.15
C SER A 4 -38.26 26.18 -48.61
N THR A 5 -37.28 26.38 -47.75
CA THR A 5 -36.83 25.37 -46.78
C THR A 5 -36.98 26.00 -45.40
N ALA A 6 -37.93 25.49 -44.62
CA ALA A 6 -38.14 25.87 -43.23
C ALA A 6 -37.04 25.23 -42.38
N ALA A 7 -36.30 26.05 -41.62
CA ALA A 7 -35.43 25.60 -40.54
C ALA A 7 -36.22 25.61 -39.22
N GLU A 8 -36.16 24.51 -38.46
CA GLU A 8 -36.70 24.41 -37.09
C GLU A 8 -35.93 25.32 -36.11
N PRO A 9 -36.57 25.83 -35.05
CA PRO A 9 -35.86 26.60 -34.03
C PRO A 9 -35.16 25.69 -33.00
N GLU A 10 -33.86 25.96 -32.75
CA GLU A 10 -33.10 25.39 -31.64
C GLU A 10 -33.73 25.73 -30.28
N ARG A 11 -33.95 24.72 -29.45
CA ARG A 11 -34.24 24.91 -28.01
C ARG A 11 -32.98 25.41 -27.31
N LYS A 12 -32.97 26.69 -26.91
CA LYS A 12 -32.03 27.18 -25.89
C LYS A 12 -32.42 26.60 -24.52
N GLN A 13 -31.65 25.64 -24.05
CA GLN A 13 -31.77 25.11 -22.70
C GLN A 13 -31.16 26.11 -21.72
N THR A 14 -32.00 26.98 -21.15
CA THR A 14 -31.60 27.90 -20.07
C THR A 14 -31.30 27.09 -18.81
N LEU A 15 -30.01 26.97 -18.47
CA LEU A 15 -29.56 26.37 -17.21
C LEU A 15 -29.97 27.29 -16.05
N ASN A 16 -30.75 26.73 -15.13
CA ASN A 16 -31.25 27.40 -13.94
C ASN A 16 -30.10 27.56 -12.92
N PRO A 17 -29.74 28.78 -12.47
CA PRO A 17 -28.57 29.01 -11.60
C PRO A 17 -28.72 28.45 -10.18
N PHE A 18 -29.82 27.77 -9.86
CA PHE A 18 -30.11 27.25 -8.52
C PHE A 18 -29.64 25.82 -8.24
N LEU A 19 -29.00 25.13 -9.20
CA LEU A 19 -28.49 23.75 -9.03
C LEU A 19 -26.98 23.63 -8.75
N PHE A 20 -26.23 24.73 -8.66
CA PHE A 20 -24.78 24.67 -8.36
C PHE A 20 -24.44 24.88 -6.87
N ARG A 21 -25.39 24.62 -5.97
CA ARG A 21 -25.15 24.60 -4.52
C ARG A 21 -25.19 23.17 -4.01
N ILE A 22 -24.39 22.29 -4.62
CA ILE A 22 -24.00 21.04 -3.96
C ILE A 22 -23.03 21.43 -2.86
N ASN A 23 -23.51 21.23 -1.63
CA ASN A 23 -22.83 21.41 -0.37
C ASN A 23 -21.34 21.07 -0.43
N MET A 24 -20.53 22.04 0.00
CA MET A 24 -19.34 21.75 0.78
C MET A 24 -19.71 20.81 1.93
N ALA A 25 -19.19 19.60 1.86
CA ALA A 25 -18.59 19.00 3.04
C ALA A 25 -17.12 18.83 2.69
N ALA A 26 -16.30 19.82 3.05
CA ALA A 26 -14.91 19.52 3.37
C ALA A 26 -14.99 18.50 4.52
N THR A 27 -14.83 17.22 4.19
CA THR A 27 -14.52 16.19 5.18
C THR A 27 -13.34 16.75 5.95
N GLY A 28 -13.53 16.99 7.25
CA GLY A 28 -12.51 17.58 8.10
C GLY A 28 -11.19 16.89 7.79
N ALA A 29 -10.21 17.67 7.35
CA ALA A 29 -8.88 17.16 7.08
C ALA A 29 -8.33 16.68 8.43
N GLY A 30 -8.60 15.42 8.76
CA GLY A 30 -7.84 14.69 9.76
C GLY A 30 -6.39 14.87 9.39
N SER A 31 -5.53 15.01 10.40
CA SER A 31 -4.07 15.03 10.19
C SER A 31 -3.71 13.98 9.15
N PRO A 32 -2.90 14.31 8.13
CA PRO A 32 -2.61 13.38 7.04
C PRO A 32 -2.21 12.03 7.63
N SER A 33 -2.91 10.98 7.22
CA SER A 33 -2.70 9.63 7.75
C SER A 33 -1.23 9.27 7.62
N ARG A 34 -0.63 8.83 8.73
CA ARG A 34 0.82 8.61 8.79
C ARG A 34 1.16 7.44 7.87
N LEU A 35 1.95 7.72 6.84
CA LEU A 35 2.47 6.69 5.95
C LEU A 35 3.52 5.85 6.66
N VAL A 36 3.48 4.54 6.39
CA VAL A 36 4.40 3.57 6.98
C VAL A 36 4.68 2.48 5.95
N GLN A 37 5.89 1.93 5.99
CA GLN A 37 6.19 0.66 5.35
C GLN A 37 6.32 -0.43 6.41
N TYR A 38 5.43 -1.42 6.37
CA TYR A 38 5.56 -2.61 7.20
C TYR A 38 6.43 -3.64 6.48
N VAL A 39 7.36 -4.23 7.24
CA VAL A 39 8.16 -5.39 6.83
C VAL A 39 7.91 -6.49 7.86
N VAL A 40 7.57 -7.69 7.42
CA VAL A 40 7.34 -8.85 8.29
C VAL A 40 8.37 -9.91 7.97
N VAL A 41 9.15 -10.29 8.97
CA VAL A 41 10.31 -11.17 8.83
C VAL A 41 10.07 -12.45 9.60
N ARG A 42 10.44 -13.60 9.03
CA ARG A 42 10.41 -14.87 9.74
C ARG A 42 11.42 -14.89 10.89
N SER A 43 10.92 -15.03 12.10
CA SER A 43 11.72 -15.04 13.33
C SER A 43 12.38 -16.40 13.59
N ASP A 44 11.81 -17.49 13.05
CA ASP A 44 12.42 -18.82 13.10
C ASP A 44 13.73 -18.90 12.33
N LEU A 45 13.94 -18.07 11.30
CA LEU A 45 15.22 -18.00 10.57
C LEU A 45 16.39 -17.78 11.52
N VAL A 46 16.26 -16.83 12.46
CA VAL A 46 17.31 -16.54 13.45
C VAL A 46 17.29 -17.59 14.56
N HIS A 47 16.15 -17.78 15.22
CA HIS A 47 16.11 -18.49 16.50
C HIS A 47 16.07 -20.02 16.40
N LYS A 48 15.67 -20.56 15.25
CA LYS A 48 15.54 -22.02 15.03
C LYS A 48 16.46 -22.52 13.93
N LEU A 49 16.57 -21.77 12.84
CA LEU A 49 17.35 -22.15 11.66
C LEU A 49 18.76 -21.54 11.66
N SER A 50 19.11 -20.76 12.68
CA SER A 50 20.45 -20.21 12.92
C SER A 50 21.01 -19.39 11.76
N TRP A 51 20.14 -18.70 11.02
CA TRP A 51 20.59 -17.75 9.99
C TRP A 51 21.34 -16.60 10.64
N PRO A 52 22.45 -16.14 10.05
CA PRO A 52 23.09 -14.92 10.48
C PRO A 52 22.09 -13.75 10.43
N LEU A 53 22.04 -12.95 11.49
CA LEU A 53 21.13 -11.79 11.54
C LEU A 53 21.34 -10.84 10.35
N GLY A 54 22.60 -10.67 9.90
CA GLY A 54 22.92 -9.89 8.72
C GLY A 54 22.23 -10.41 7.45
N ALA A 55 22.14 -11.73 7.26
CA ALA A 55 21.42 -12.32 6.12
C ALA A 55 19.94 -11.98 6.17
N VAL A 56 19.33 -12.08 7.36
CA VAL A 56 17.91 -11.75 7.57
C VAL A 56 17.63 -10.26 7.31
N ILE A 57 18.53 -9.37 7.74
CA ILE A 57 18.47 -7.93 7.43
C ILE A 57 18.51 -7.70 5.91
N THR A 58 19.42 -8.38 5.20
CA THR A 58 19.51 -8.29 3.73
C THR A 58 18.19 -8.67 3.06
N GLN A 59 17.53 -9.73 3.52
CA GLN A 59 16.22 -10.12 2.99
C GLN A 59 15.17 -9.03 3.20
N ALA A 60 15.10 -8.45 4.40
CA ALA A 60 14.17 -7.37 4.70
C ALA A 60 14.40 -6.13 3.80
N CYS A 61 15.68 -5.79 3.55
CA CYS A 61 16.05 -4.71 2.63
C CYS A 61 15.63 -5.00 1.19
N HIS A 62 15.84 -6.22 0.70
CA HIS A 62 15.38 -6.63 -0.63
C HIS A 62 13.85 -6.54 -0.77
N ALA A 63 13.11 -7.09 0.20
CA ALA A 63 11.65 -7.04 0.19
C ALA A 63 11.13 -5.60 0.20
N ALA A 64 11.66 -4.75 1.08
CA ALA A 64 11.25 -3.35 1.20
C ALA A 64 11.51 -2.56 -0.09
N THR A 65 12.69 -2.76 -0.69
CA THR A 65 13.07 -2.10 -1.95
C THR A 65 12.21 -2.57 -3.11
N ALA A 66 11.98 -3.87 -3.22
CA ALA A 66 11.14 -4.45 -4.25
C ALA A 66 9.67 -3.98 -4.14
N ALA A 67 9.11 -3.94 -2.93
CA ALA A 67 7.76 -3.42 -2.70
C ALA A 67 7.61 -1.96 -3.12
N ILE A 68 8.62 -1.12 -2.85
CA ILE A 68 8.64 0.27 -3.32
C ILE A 68 8.72 0.33 -4.85
N HIS A 69 9.64 -0.43 -5.45
CA HIS A 69 9.85 -0.38 -6.90
C HIS A 69 8.61 -0.82 -7.69
N LEU A 70 7.98 -1.93 -7.27
CA LEU A 70 6.75 -2.45 -7.90
C LEU A 70 5.58 -1.47 -7.83
N HIS A 71 5.56 -0.61 -6.82
CA HIS A 71 4.50 0.37 -6.59
C HIS A 71 5.02 1.81 -6.68
N TYR A 72 6.09 2.05 -7.43
CA TYR A 72 6.74 3.36 -7.47
C TYR A 72 5.76 4.46 -7.89
N GLY A 73 4.92 4.21 -8.90
CA GLY A 73 3.93 5.19 -9.37
C GLY A 73 2.72 5.43 -8.46
N ASP A 74 2.56 4.69 -7.36
CA ASP A 74 1.44 4.87 -6.43
C ASP A 74 1.56 6.21 -5.67
N PRO A 75 0.49 7.02 -5.55
CA PRO A 75 0.55 8.34 -4.90
C PRO A 75 1.00 8.31 -3.44
N GLU A 76 0.71 7.23 -2.70
CA GLU A 76 1.15 7.10 -1.30
C GLU A 76 2.63 6.74 -1.25
N THR A 77 3.10 5.89 -2.17
CA THR A 77 4.52 5.56 -2.31
C THR A 77 5.33 6.79 -2.70
N GLN A 78 4.85 7.60 -3.65
CA GLN A 78 5.50 8.85 -4.03
C GLN A 78 5.56 9.85 -2.86
N ARG A 79 4.46 10.05 -2.12
CA ARG A 79 4.46 10.90 -0.92
C ARG A 79 5.43 10.41 0.15
N TYR A 80 5.51 9.10 0.34
CA TYR A 80 6.44 8.49 1.29
C TYR A 80 7.91 8.74 0.89
N LEU A 81 8.22 8.72 -0.41
CA LEU A 81 9.56 8.97 -0.94
C LEU A 81 9.92 10.45 -1.10
N ALA A 82 8.94 11.36 -1.07
CA ALA A 82 9.19 12.80 -1.15
C ALA A 82 9.90 13.35 0.10
N GLU A 83 9.71 12.71 1.25
CA GLU A 83 10.24 13.15 2.54
C GLU A 83 11.13 12.05 3.17
N LEU A 84 12.25 11.76 2.52
CA LEU A 84 13.13 10.62 2.83
C LEU A 84 13.58 10.57 4.30
N ASP A 85 13.89 11.73 4.90
CA ASP A 85 14.37 11.82 6.29
C ASP A 85 13.26 11.54 7.32
N SER A 86 11.99 11.52 6.90
CA SER A 86 10.83 11.25 7.74
C SER A 86 10.21 9.86 7.50
N MET A 87 10.81 9.05 6.63
CA MET A 87 10.31 7.71 6.31
C MET A 87 10.17 6.85 7.56
N HIS A 88 8.96 6.31 7.76
CA HIS A 88 8.70 5.40 8.85
C HIS A 88 8.62 3.95 8.37
N LYS A 89 9.37 3.06 9.01
CA LYS A 89 9.29 1.61 8.80
C LYS A 89 9.00 0.90 10.11
N VAL A 90 8.21 -0.16 10.05
CA VAL A 90 7.94 -1.04 11.20
C VAL A 90 8.27 -2.46 10.80
N VAL A 91 9.16 -3.09 11.56
CA VAL A 91 9.57 -4.48 11.35
C VAL A 91 8.87 -5.37 12.36
N LEU A 92 8.10 -6.34 11.86
CA LEU A 92 7.35 -7.31 12.65
C LEU A 92 7.93 -8.72 12.46
N GLY A 93 7.74 -9.58 13.45
CA GLY A 93 8.14 -10.99 13.40
C GLY A 93 6.96 -11.91 13.10
N ALA A 94 7.03 -12.66 12.01
CA ALA A 94 6.22 -13.87 11.80
C ALA A 94 6.92 -15.06 12.48
N PRO A 95 6.21 -15.93 13.22
CA PRO A 95 6.83 -17.02 13.96
C PRO A 95 7.46 -18.10 13.06
N ASP A 96 6.94 -18.28 11.85
CA ASP A 96 7.36 -19.31 10.89
C ASP A 96 6.88 -18.99 9.47
N GLU A 97 7.21 -19.88 8.53
CA GLU A 97 6.80 -19.80 7.13
C GLU A 97 5.29 -19.80 6.94
N ALA A 98 4.57 -20.68 7.64
CA ALA A 98 3.13 -20.80 7.51
C ALA A 98 2.43 -19.48 7.88
N ALA A 99 2.85 -18.86 8.99
CA ALA A 99 2.31 -17.57 9.41
C ALA A 99 2.62 -16.44 8.42
N LEU A 100 3.79 -16.46 7.77
CA LEU A 100 4.16 -15.48 6.73
C LEU A 100 3.33 -15.68 5.46
N SER A 101 3.18 -16.91 4.99
CA SER A 101 2.38 -17.26 3.80
C SER A 101 0.90 -16.92 4.00
N SER A 102 0.33 -17.29 5.15
CA SER A 102 -1.05 -16.91 5.49
C SER A 102 -1.21 -15.38 5.58
N LEU A 103 -0.20 -14.63 6.01
CA LEU A 103 -0.26 -13.16 5.96
C LEU A 103 -0.32 -12.66 4.51
N SER A 104 0.53 -13.20 3.62
CA SER A 104 0.54 -12.81 2.20
C SER A 104 -0.82 -13.09 1.54
N GLU A 105 -1.44 -14.24 1.82
CA GLU A 105 -2.80 -14.56 1.35
C GLU A 105 -3.84 -13.58 1.88
N ASN A 106 -3.86 -13.31 3.18
CA ASN A 106 -4.80 -12.36 3.79
C ASN A 106 -4.66 -10.94 3.22
N LEU A 107 -3.41 -10.49 2.99
CA LEU A 107 -3.14 -9.19 2.37
C LEU A 107 -3.64 -9.16 0.91
N THR A 108 -3.45 -10.25 0.16
CA THR A 108 -3.96 -10.39 -1.21
C THR A 108 -5.49 -10.29 -1.24
N GLN A 109 -6.18 -11.03 -0.35
CA GLN A 109 -7.63 -10.99 -0.22
C GLN A 109 -8.16 -9.61 0.19
N ALA A 110 -7.41 -8.89 1.02
CA ALA A 110 -7.74 -7.53 1.44
C ALA A 110 -7.36 -6.44 0.40
N GLY A 111 -6.79 -6.83 -0.75
CA GLY A 111 -6.34 -5.88 -1.77
C GLY A 111 -5.15 -5.01 -1.33
N VAL A 112 -4.38 -5.46 -0.34
CA VAL A 112 -3.21 -4.73 0.18
C VAL A 112 -1.97 -5.16 -0.59
N ALA A 113 -1.43 -4.23 -1.37
CA ALA A 113 -0.25 -4.46 -2.19
C ALA A 113 1.02 -4.71 -1.36
N HIS A 114 1.72 -5.80 -1.67
CA HIS A 114 2.90 -6.26 -0.94
C HIS A 114 3.80 -7.13 -1.82
N LYS A 115 5.04 -7.32 -1.38
CA LYS A 115 6.00 -8.24 -1.97
C LYS A 115 6.38 -9.31 -0.96
N LEU A 116 6.06 -10.57 -1.28
CA LEU A 116 6.65 -11.73 -0.61
C LEU A 116 8.04 -11.99 -1.22
N TRP A 117 9.07 -11.99 -0.37
CA TRP A 117 10.44 -12.24 -0.76
C TRP A 117 10.80 -13.71 -0.55
N ILE A 118 11.29 -14.33 -1.62
CA ILE A 118 11.64 -15.74 -1.68
C ILE A 118 13.15 -15.82 -1.90
N GLU A 119 13.86 -16.44 -0.97
CA GLU A 119 15.30 -16.64 -1.11
C GLU A 119 15.62 -17.78 -2.08
N GLN A 120 16.66 -17.59 -2.87
CA GLN A 120 17.21 -18.59 -3.79
C GLN A 120 18.60 -19.05 -3.33
N PRO A 121 19.02 -20.29 -3.60
CA PRO A 121 18.34 -21.31 -4.42
C PRO A 121 17.30 -22.17 -3.68
N GLU A 122 17.18 -22.04 -2.36
CA GLU A 122 16.31 -22.91 -1.55
C GLU A 122 14.81 -22.70 -1.79
N ASN A 123 14.45 -21.59 -2.45
CA ASN A 123 13.09 -21.21 -2.82
C ASN A 123 12.15 -21.09 -1.59
N ILE A 124 12.64 -20.50 -0.50
CA ILE A 124 11.89 -20.35 0.75
C ILE A 124 11.42 -18.91 0.97
N PRO A 125 10.18 -18.67 1.43
CA PRO A 125 9.74 -17.35 1.87
C PRO A 125 10.51 -16.93 3.12
N THR A 126 11.17 -15.77 3.11
CA THR A 126 11.97 -15.29 4.26
C THR A 126 11.35 -14.07 4.94
N CYS A 127 10.76 -13.18 4.14
CA CYS A 127 10.08 -11.99 4.65
C CYS A 127 9.11 -11.45 3.59
N LEU A 128 8.33 -10.44 4.00
CA LEU A 128 7.38 -9.75 3.15
C LEU A 128 7.41 -8.25 3.50
N ALA A 129 7.22 -7.39 2.51
CA ALA A 129 7.06 -5.95 2.73
C ALA A 129 5.82 -5.42 2.01
N LEU A 130 5.07 -4.55 2.67
CA LEU A 130 3.98 -3.82 2.04
C LEU A 130 4.53 -2.65 1.20
N LYS A 131 3.75 -2.16 0.23
CA LYS A 131 3.99 -0.81 -0.29
C LYS A 131 3.81 0.21 0.86
N PRO A 132 4.47 1.38 0.82
CA PRO A 132 4.12 2.47 1.72
C PRO A 132 2.64 2.83 1.63
N CYS A 133 1.97 2.89 2.78
CA CYS A 133 0.52 3.13 2.87
C CYS A 133 0.14 3.73 4.23
N PRO A 134 -1.08 4.28 4.37
CA PRO A 134 -1.63 4.75 5.63
C PRO A 134 -1.64 3.65 6.68
N LYS A 135 -1.04 3.93 7.84
CA LYS A 135 -0.94 2.97 8.94
C LYS A 135 -2.30 2.43 9.35
N GLU A 136 -3.30 3.29 9.45
CA GLU A 136 -4.63 2.98 9.96
C GLU A 136 -5.36 1.95 9.07
N THR A 137 -5.06 1.94 7.77
CA THR A 137 -5.65 1.01 6.79
C THR A 137 -5.12 -0.42 6.93
N VAL A 138 -3.85 -0.59 7.31
CA VAL A 138 -3.18 -1.90 7.29
C VAL A 138 -2.88 -2.47 8.67
N GLN A 139 -2.81 -1.64 9.71
CA GLN A 139 -2.53 -2.07 11.08
C GLN A 139 -3.48 -3.17 11.60
N PRO A 140 -4.80 -3.18 11.29
CA PRO A 140 -5.69 -4.24 11.76
C PRO A 140 -5.31 -5.65 11.29
N LEU A 141 -4.73 -5.77 10.08
CA LEU A 141 -4.27 -7.04 9.51
C LEU A 141 -2.95 -7.53 10.12
N LEU A 142 -2.18 -6.62 10.69
CA LEU A 142 -0.81 -6.86 11.18
C LEU A 142 -0.71 -6.94 12.71
N ARG A 143 -1.73 -6.50 13.44
CA ARG A 143 -1.73 -6.37 14.92
C ARG A 143 -1.39 -7.65 15.70
N LYS A 144 -1.58 -8.83 15.10
CA LYS A 144 -1.25 -10.12 15.71
C LYS A 144 0.25 -10.40 15.78
N PHE A 145 1.03 -9.76 14.90
CA PHE A 145 2.48 -9.89 14.86
C PHE A 145 3.13 -8.89 15.82
N LYS A 146 4.21 -9.30 16.48
CA LYS A 146 4.98 -8.47 17.41
C LYS A 146 6.15 -7.83 16.68
N LEU A 147 6.73 -6.78 17.26
CA LEU A 147 8.00 -6.22 16.76
C LEU A 147 9.06 -7.33 16.68
N PHE A 148 9.80 -7.36 15.58
CA PHE A 148 10.93 -8.26 15.41
C PHE A 148 12.02 -7.91 16.43
N LYS A 149 12.62 -8.93 17.07
CA LYS A 149 13.63 -8.78 18.12
C LYS A 149 14.90 -9.52 17.75
#